data_AF-A0A7K2XIV9-F1
#
_entry.id   AF-A0A7K2XIV9-F1
#
_cell.length_a   1.000
_cell.length_b   1.000
_cell.length_c   1.000
_cell.angle_alpha   90.00
_cell.angle_beta   90.00
_cell.angle_gamma   90.00
#
_symmetry.space_group_name_H-M   'P 1'
#
loop_
_entity.id
_entity.type
_entity.pdbx_description
1 polymer ?
#
loop_
_entity_poly.entity_id
_entity_poly.type
_entity_poly.pdbx_seq_one_letter_code
_entity_poly.pdbx_strand_id
1 'polypeptide(L)'
;MRRAAQEGLDALGPQADLYCWLALGHAAEDEDDHDDLAEEAFRAGLALERDHLGLLAGYAELCLRADGFDHPGRAARAVELSRRLKELAPDSAEADRLAAAERWARRGYWEDLRMAAVEGRLAAGRTQEQARA
;
A
#
# COMPACT_ATOMS: atom_id res chain seq x y z
N MET A 1 16.44 9.36 4.34
CA MET A 1 16.40 8.00 4.92
C MET A 1 16.89 6.96 3.91
N ARG A 2 16.27 6.88 2.73
CA ARG A 2 16.61 5.96 1.63
C ARG A 2 18.11 5.78 1.34
N ARG A 3 18.83 6.88 1.07
CA ARG A 3 20.28 6.83 0.76
C ARG A 3 21.11 6.18 1.88
N ALA A 4 20.85 6.55 3.14
CA ALA A 4 21.57 5.98 4.28
C ALA A 4 21.25 4.49 4.47
N ALA A 5 20.01 4.07 4.20
CA ALA A 5 19.64 2.65 4.22
C ALA A 5 20.36 1.86 3.11
N GLN A 6 20.45 2.42 1.90
CA GLN A 6 21.21 1.83 0.80
C GLN A 6 22.70 1.70 1.14
N GLU A 7 23.32 2.78 1.63
CA GLU A 7 24.72 2.76 2.06
C GLU A 7 24.95 1.72 3.17
N GLY A 8 23.99 1.56 4.07
CA GLY A 8 23.99 0.51 5.09
C GLY A 8 23.98 -0.90 4.49
N LEU A 9 23.12 -1.16 3.49
CA LEU A 9 23.08 -2.45 2.79
C LEU A 9 24.40 -2.73 2.06
N ASP A 10 24.97 -1.73 1.41
CA ASP A 10 26.23 -1.86 0.67
C ASP A 10 27.41 -2.15 1.62
N ALA A 11 27.41 -1.55 2.82
CA ALA A 11 28.50 -1.68 3.77
C ALA A 11 28.38 -2.91 4.70
N LEU A 12 27.15 -3.23 5.14
CA LEU A 12 26.88 -4.23 6.19
C LEU A 12 26.21 -5.49 5.65
N GLY A 13 25.78 -5.49 4.39
CA GLY A 13 25.03 -6.56 3.78
C GLY A 13 23.52 -6.52 4.12
N PRO A 14 22.78 -7.56 3.68
CA PRO A 14 21.33 -7.60 3.77
C PRO A 14 20.84 -7.75 5.22
N GLN A 15 19.98 -6.83 5.66
CA GLN A 15 19.32 -6.85 6.97
C GLN A 15 17.87 -6.40 6.82
N ALA A 16 16.95 -7.04 7.56
CA ALA A 16 15.51 -6.75 7.46
C ALA A 16 15.20 -5.29 7.81
N ASP A 17 15.80 -4.74 8.88
CA ASP A 17 15.65 -3.33 9.27
C ASP A 17 16.12 -2.35 8.19
N LEU A 18 17.25 -2.64 7.54
CA LEU A 18 17.79 -1.79 6.48
C LEU A 18 16.88 -1.81 5.24
N TYR A 19 16.33 -2.98 4.88
CA TYR A 19 15.31 -3.06 3.85
C TYR A 19 14.02 -2.34 4.26
N CYS A 20 13.63 -2.38 5.53
CA CYS A 20 12.48 -1.65 6.04
C CYS A 20 12.67 -0.13 5.86
N TRP A 21 13.83 0.40 6.24
CA TRP A 21 14.13 1.83 6.05
C TRP A 21 14.30 2.22 4.58
N LEU A 22 14.85 1.33 3.76
CA LEU A 22 14.95 1.57 2.32
C LEU A 22 13.56 1.68 1.70
N ALA A 23 12.68 0.72 2.00
CA ALA A 23 11.32 0.67 1.48
C ALA A 23 10.48 1.88 1.91
N LEU A 24 10.51 2.22 3.21
CA LEU A 24 9.85 3.43 3.73
C LEU A 24 10.45 4.70 3.11
N GLY A 25 11.76 4.71 2.86
CA GLY A 25 12.44 5.81 2.19
C GLY A 25 11.99 6.01 0.74
N HIS A 26 11.68 4.93 0.01
CA HIS A 26 11.10 5.01 -1.32
C HIS A 26 9.62 5.44 -1.28
N ALA A 27 8.80 4.80 -0.44
CA ALA A 27 7.38 5.12 -0.33
C ALA A 27 7.09 6.58 0.08
N ALA A 28 8.05 7.24 0.75
CA ALA A 28 7.94 8.65 1.14
C ALA A 28 8.19 9.65 0.00
N GLU A 29 8.83 9.23 -1.10
CA GLU A 29 9.09 10.12 -2.24
C GLU A 29 7.83 10.33 -3.11
N ASP A 30 6.79 9.49 -2.95
CA ASP A 30 5.44 9.67 -3.53
C ASP A 30 5.42 9.85 -5.07
N GLU A 31 6.39 9.25 -5.77
CA GLU A 31 6.49 9.14 -7.22
C GLU A 31 6.26 7.67 -7.64
N ASP A 32 5.55 7.41 -8.74
CA ASP A 32 5.15 6.04 -9.15
C ASP A 32 6.34 5.07 -9.28
N ASP A 33 7.48 5.53 -9.82
CA ASP A 33 8.71 4.72 -9.93
C ASP A 33 9.25 4.30 -8.54
N HIS A 34 8.95 5.09 -7.50
CA HIS A 34 9.35 4.79 -6.15
C HIS A 34 8.43 3.80 -5.44
N ASP A 35 7.17 3.64 -5.86
CA ASP A 35 6.28 2.61 -5.31
C ASP A 35 6.76 1.19 -5.65
N ASP A 36 7.22 0.97 -6.88
CA ASP A 36 7.76 -0.34 -7.30
C ASP A 36 9.06 -0.65 -6.57
N LEU A 37 9.95 0.34 -6.42
CA LEU A 37 11.19 0.18 -5.65
C LEU A 37 10.93 -0.05 -4.15
N ALA A 38 9.91 0.61 -3.59
CA ALA A 38 9.48 0.34 -2.22
C ALA A 38 8.98 -1.10 -2.07
N GLU A 39 8.14 -1.55 -3.00
CA GLU A 39 7.60 -2.90 -3.02
C GLU A 39 8.71 -3.97 -3.13
N GLU A 40 9.70 -3.77 -4.00
CA GLU A 40 10.87 -4.65 -4.12
C GLU A 40 11.65 -4.73 -2.80
N ALA A 41 11.91 -3.59 -2.16
CA ALA A 41 12.62 -3.54 -0.89
C ALA A 41 11.82 -4.21 0.25
N PHE A 42 10.50 -4.01 0.32
CA PHE A 42 9.65 -4.71 1.29
C PHE A 42 9.70 -6.23 1.12
N ARG A 43 9.60 -6.71 -0.12
CA ARG A 43 9.68 -8.15 -0.43
C ARG A 43 11.05 -8.73 -0.08
N ALA A 44 12.13 -8.02 -0.39
CA ALA A 44 13.48 -8.44 -0.04
C ALA A 44 13.66 -8.54 1.48
N GLY A 45 13.17 -7.55 2.25
CA GLY A 45 13.18 -7.59 3.71
C GLY A 45 12.39 -8.76 4.28
N LEU A 46 11.17 -9.00 3.79
CA LEU A 46 10.31 -10.11 4.25
C LEU A 46 10.85 -11.49 3.87
N ALA A 47 11.67 -11.59 2.82
CA ALA A 47 12.37 -12.81 2.48
C ALA A 47 13.47 -13.16 3.51
N LEU A 48 14.03 -12.16 4.19
CA LEU A 48 14.98 -12.36 5.30
C LEU A 48 14.24 -12.64 6.61
N GLU A 49 13.21 -11.86 6.90
CA GLU A 49 12.44 -11.95 8.13
C GLU A 49 10.93 -11.75 7.87
N ARG A 50 10.24 -12.87 7.64
CA ARG A 50 8.82 -12.91 7.26
C ARG A 50 7.84 -12.24 8.23
N ASP A 51 8.21 -12.17 9.52
CA ASP A 51 7.33 -11.72 10.60
C ASP A 51 7.77 -10.35 11.16
N HIS A 52 8.65 -9.65 10.45
CA HIS A 52 9.12 -8.33 10.82
C HIS A 52 7.99 -7.29 10.74
N LEU A 53 7.56 -6.77 11.90
CA LEU A 53 6.32 -5.98 12.03
C LEU A 53 6.35 -4.70 11.18
N GLY A 54 7.48 -4.00 11.14
CA GLY A 54 7.63 -2.76 10.37
C GLY A 54 7.56 -2.99 8.85
N LEU A 55 8.00 -4.17 8.38
CA LEU A 55 7.95 -4.53 6.97
C LEU A 55 6.52 -4.93 6.58
N LEU A 56 5.84 -5.70 7.42
CA LEU A 56 4.44 -6.07 7.22
C LEU A 56 3.53 -4.83 7.19
N ALA A 57 3.68 -3.93 8.16
CA ALA A 57 2.87 -2.71 8.24
C ALA A 57 3.16 -1.76 7.09
N GLY A 58 4.42 -1.41 6.84
CA GLY A 58 4.79 -0.48 5.77
C GLY A 58 4.36 -0.99 4.40
N TYR A 59 4.50 -2.29 4.13
CA TYR A 59 4.09 -2.87 2.86
C TYR A 59 2.57 -2.90 2.71
N ALA A 60 1.84 -3.22 3.79
CA ALA A 60 0.38 -3.15 3.77
C ALA A 60 -0.11 -1.72 3.50
N GLU A 61 0.51 -0.72 4.12
CA GLU A 61 0.21 0.71 3.89
C GLU A 61 0.47 1.14 2.45
N LEU A 62 1.62 0.77 1.86
CA LEU A 62 1.91 0.98 0.44
C LEU A 62 0.81 0.37 -0.44
N CYS A 63 0.44 -0.89 -0.15
CA CYS A 63 -0.58 -1.59 -0.91
C CYS A 63 -1.99 -0.99 -0.76
N LEU A 64 -2.31 -0.39 0.39
CA LEU A 64 -3.59 0.28 0.63
C LEU A 64 -3.69 1.65 -0.07
N ARG A 65 -2.56 2.31 -0.33
CA ARG A 65 -2.51 3.59 -1.06
C ARG A 65 -2.71 3.42 -2.56
N ALA A 66 -2.28 2.28 -3.11
CA ALA A 66 -2.44 2.01 -4.53
C ALA A 66 -3.92 1.88 -4.90
N ASP A 67 -4.33 2.43 -6.05
CA ASP A 67 -5.67 2.24 -6.56
C ASP A 67 -5.92 0.74 -6.78
N GLY A 68 -6.97 0.20 -6.15
CA GLY A 68 -7.32 -1.21 -6.27
C GLY A 68 -7.79 -1.62 -7.66
N PHE A 69 -8.24 -0.68 -8.49
CA PHE A 69 -8.61 -0.91 -9.88
C PHE A 69 -7.38 -1.10 -10.76
N ASP A 70 -6.38 -0.22 -10.62
CA ASP A 70 -5.14 -0.27 -11.40
C ASP A 70 -4.14 -1.31 -10.85
N HIS A 71 -4.16 -1.55 -9.54
CA HIS A 71 -3.24 -2.45 -8.85
C HIS A 71 -3.97 -3.50 -7.98
N PRO A 72 -4.81 -4.37 -8.57
CA PRO A 72 -5.57 -5.38 -7.81
C PRO A 72 -4.67 -6.36 -7.03
N GLY A 73 -3.46 -6.60 -7.54
CA GLY A 73 -2.45 -7.42 -6.85
C GLY A 73 -1.92 -6.78 -5.56
N ARG A 74 -1.83 -5.44 -5.49
CA ARG A 74 -1.46 -4.73 -4.25
C ARG A 74 -2.61 -4.79 -3.25
N ALA A 75 -3.85 -4.56 -3.69
CA ALA A 75 -5.03 -4.67 -2.83
C ALA A 75 -5.15 -6.06 -2.15
N ALA A 76 -4.94 -7.14 -2.89
CA ALA A 76 -4.96 -8.50 -2.32
C ALA A 76 -3.84 -8.71 -1.27
N ARG A 77 -2.64 -8.17 -1.52
CA ARG A 77 -1.51 -8.25 -0.59
C ARG A 77 -1.74 -7.47 0.70
N ALA A 78 -2.36 -6.28 0.62
CA ALA A 78 -2.71 -5.50 1.81
C ALA A 78 -3.54 -6.32 2.81
N VAL A 79 -4.50 -7.12 2.32
CA VAL A 79 -5.34 -7.99 3.16
C VAL A 79 -4.49 -9.04 3.89
N GLU A 80 -3.60 -9.72 3.16
CA GLU A 80 -2.78 -10.79 3.72
C GLU A 80 -1.76 -10.26 4.73
N LEU A 81 -1.08 -9.16 4.41
CA LEU A 81 -0.10 -8.53 5.29
C LEU A 81 -0.77 -8.01 6.57
N SER A 82 -1.93 -7.37 6.43
CA SER A 82 -2.73 -6.89 7.57
C SER A 82 -3.17 -8.04 8.48
N ARG A 83 -3.67 -9.13 7.89
CA ARG A 83 -4.04 -10.34 8.63
C ARG A 83 -2.85 -10.88 9.40
N ARG A 84 -1.70 -11.04 8.74
CA ARG A 84 -0.48 -11.57 9.36
C ARG A 84 0.00 -10.70 10.52
N LEU A 85 0.02 -9.38 10.35
CA LEU A 85 0.42 -8.43 11.40
C LEU A 85 -0.49 -8.54 12.62
N LYS A 86 -1.81 -8.56 12.42
CA LYS A 86 -2.80 -8.66 13.50
C LYS A 86 -2.78 -10.01 14.22
N GLU A 87 -2.42 -11.09 13.51
CA GLU A 87 -2.18 -12.40 14.13
C GLU A 87 -0.92 -12.42 15.00
N LEU A 88 0.15 -11.74 14.56
CA LEU A 88 1.43 -11.74 15.26
C LEU A 88 1.45 -10.79 16.46
N ALA A 89 0.95 -9.58 16.28
CA ALA A 89 1.08 -8.50 17.25
C ALA A 89 -0.12 -7.55 17.17
N PRO A 90 -1.32 -7.97 17.64
CA PRO A 90 -2.55 -7.19 17.50
C PRO A 90 -2.51 -5.83 18.23
N ASP A 91 -1.73 -5.74 19.31
CA ASP A 91 -1.62 -4.55 20.16
C ASP A 91 -0.32 -3.75 19.92
N SER A 92 0.35 -3.97 18.77
CA SER A 92 1.57 -3.24 18.42
C SER A 92 1.28 -1.86 17.83
N ALA A 93 2.27 -0.97 17.91
CA ALA A 93 2.20 0.34 17.27
C ALA A 93 2.04 0.24 15.74
N GLU A 94 2.62 -0.80 15.14
CA GLU A 94 2.48 -1.14 13.73
C GLU A 94 1.04 -1.54 13.39
N ALA A 95 0.40 -2.35 14.21
CA ALA A 95 -1.01 -2.72 14.03
C ALA A 95 -1.94 -1.51 14.18
N ASP A 96 -1.68 -0.64 15.14
CA ASP A 96 -2.43 0.62 15.33
C ASP A 96 -2.30 1.57 14.13
N ARG A 97 -1.07 1.73 13.61
CA ARG A 97 -0.80 2.54 12.42
C ARG A 97 -1.52 1.98 11.20
N LEU A 98 -1.42 0.67 10.97
CA LEU A 98 -2.08 0.02 9.84
C LEU A 98 -3.60 0.13 9.96
N ALA A 99 -4.17 -0.02 11.15
CA ALA A 99 -5.60 0.18 11.36
C ALA A 99 -6.04 1.62 11.05
N ALA A 100 -5.19 2.62 11.28
CA ALA A 100 -5.45 3.99 10.86
C ALA A 100 -5.43 4.13 9.32
N ALA A 101 -4.46 3.54 8.64
CA ALA A 101 -4.39 3.52 7.17
C ALA A 101 -5.60 2.82 6.55
N GLU A 102 -6.05 1.68 7.08
CA GLU A 102 -7.26 0.97 6.63
C GLU A 102 -8.52 1.84 6.76
N ARG A 103 -8.62 2.63 7.83
CA ARG A 103 -9.75 3.57 8.01
C ARG A 103 -9.72 4.67 6.96
N TRP A 104 -8.54 5.16 6.56
CA TRP A 104 -8.39 6.15 5.50
C TRP A 104 -8.70 5.56 4.12
N ALA A 105 -8.12 4.41 3.77
CA ALA A 105 -8.36 3.74 2.49
C ALA A 105 -9.85 3.40 2.28
N ARG A 106 -10.55 2.98 3.35
CA ARG A 106 -12.01 2.75 3.30
C ARG A 106 -12.81 4.01 3.03
N ARG A 107 -12.35 5.21 3.44
CA ARG A 107 -13.03 6.47 3.07
C ARG A 107 -12.91 6.73 1.57
N GLY A 108 -11.72 6.57 1.00
CA GLY A 108 -11.49 6.69 -0.44
C GLY A 108 -12.39 5.76 -1.25
N TYR A 109 -12.47 4.48 -0.86
CA TYR A 109 -13.37 3.51 -1.50
C TYR A 109 -14.84 3.97 -1.57
N TRP A 110 -15.36 4.61 -0.51
CA TRP A 110 -16.73 5.14 -0.53
C TRP A 110 -16.88 6.35 -1.45
N GLU A 111 -15.83 7.15 -1.61
CA GLU A 111 -15.78 8.26 -2.56
C GLU A 111 -15.71 7.73 -4.00
N ASP A 112 -14.90 6.71 -4.28
CA ASP A 112 -14.77 6.09 -5.59
C ASP A 112 -16.09 5.42 -6.04
N LEU A 113 -16.73 4.66 -5.14
CA LEU A 113 -18.06 4.10 -5.41
C LEU A 113 -19.09 5.19 -5.70
N ARG A 114 -19.04 6.31 -4.97
CA ARG A 114 -19.93 7.44 -5.19
C ARG A 114 -19.67 8.07 -6.55
N MET A 115 -18.42 8.25 -6.95
CA MET A 115 -18.02 8.78 -8.25
C MET A 115 -18.47 7.86 -9.39
N ALA A 116 -18.21 6.56 -9.30
CA ALA A 116 -18.68 5.58 -10.28
C ALA A 116 -20.21 5.59 -10.44
N ALA A 117 -20.95 5.74 -9.34
CA ALA A 117 -22.41 5.87 -9.39
C ALA A 117 -22.88 7.18 -10.07
N VAL A 118 -22.15 8.29 -9.90
CA VAL A 118 -22.43 9.57 -10.58
C VAL A 118 -22.14 9.45 -12.07
N GLU A 119 -20.99 8.88 -12.44
CA GLU A 119 -20.62 8.65 -13.85
C GLU A 119 -21.64 7.75 -14.56
N GLY A 120 -22.08 6.68 -13.92
CA GLY A 120 -23.13 5.81 -14.45
C GLY A 120 -24.45 6.55 -14.70
N ARG A 121 -24.84 7.48 -13.82
CA ARG A 121 -26.04 8.31 -14.02
C ARG A 121 -25.88 9.29 -15.18
N LEU A 122 -24.72 9.93 -15.30
CA LEU A 122 -24.42 10.85 -16.40
C LEU A 122 -24.33 10.11 -17.75
N ALA A 123 -23.81 8.88 -17.78
CA ALA A 123 -23.81 8.04 -18.96
C ALA A 123 -25.26 7.67 -19.36
N ALA A 124 -26.07 7.19 -18.42
CA ALA A 124 -27.47 6.83 -18.68
C ALA A 124 -28.32 8.03 -19.16
N GLY A 125 -28.10 9.22 -18.61
CA GLY A 125 -28.76 10.45 -19.06
C GLY A 125 -28.42 10.84 -20.49
N ARG A 126 -27.13 10.75 -20.88
CA ARG A 126 -26.68 11.00 -22.26
C ARG A 126 -27.28 10.01 -23.26
N THR A 127 -27.41 8.74 -22.89
CA THR A 127 -28.07 7.73 -23.72
C THR A 127 -29.55 8.03 -23.92
N GLN A 128 -30.24 8.53 -22.88
CA GLN A 128 -31.65 8.93 -22.98
C GLN A 128 -31.86 10.19 -23.82
N GLU A 129 -30.95 11.16 -23.77
CA GLU A 129 -31.01 12.35 -24.62
C GLU A 129 -30.77 12.01 -26.10
N GLN A 130 -29.81 11.13 -26.41
CA GLN A 130 -29.60 10.63 -27.77
C GLN A 130 -30.77 9.81 -28.30
N ALA A 131 -31.47 9.06 -27.45
CA ALA A 131 -32.66 8.30 -27.86
C ALA A 131 -33.91 9.17 -28.09
N ARG A 132 -33.87 10.45 -27.71
CA ARG A 132 -34.97 11.42 -27.86
C ARG A 132 -34.75 12.44 -28.97
N ALA A 133 -33.57 12.46 -29.59
CA ALA A 133 -33.22 13.28 -30.75
C ALA A 133 -33.47 12.53 -32.06
#